data_AF-A0A3P1WIQ9-F1
#
_entry.id   AF-A0A3P1WIQ9-F1
#
_cell.length_a   1.000
_cell.length_b   1.000
_cell.length_c   1.000
_cell.angle_alpha   90.00
_cell.angle_beta   90.00
_cell.angle_gamma   90.00
#
_symmetry.space_group_name_H-M   'P 1'
#
loop_
_entity.id
_entity.type
_entity.pdbx_description
1 polymer ?
#
loop_
_entity_poly.entity_id
_entity_poly.type
_entity_poly.pdbx_seq_one_letter_code
_entity_poly.pdbx_strand_id
1 'polypeptide(L)'
;MSDVVFSPSSWMKCSQEVEEIRQGFQEVTQDILFPTPERTEYQSAVDRTLCEGMLGLHPKWFNSIGNMVEKLNSDSSKMAATANNYQAAETSSEYVVRRYWSYK
;
A
#
# COMPACT_ATOMS: atom_id res chain seq x y z
N MET A 1 -28.27 -2.36 5.50
CA MET A 1 -26.98 -2.40 4.79
C MET A 1 -26.95 -1.16 3.91
N SER A 2 -25.95 -0.29 4.05
CA SER A 2 -25.78 0.83 3.12
C SER A 2 -25.32 0.27 1.78
N ASP A 3 -26.01 0.61 0.69
CA ASP A 3 -25.56 0.25 -0.66
C ASP A 3 -24.23 0.96 -0.91
N VAL A 4 -23.14 0.20 -0.88
CA VAL A 4 -21.83 0.69 -1.28
C VAL A 4 -21.87 0.84 -2.80
N VAL A 5 -21.98 2.07 -3.27
CA VAL A 5 -21.91 2.38 -4.71
C VAL A 5 -20.44 2.52 -5.08
N PHE A 6 -19.95 1.59 -5.90
CA PHE A 6 -18.61 1.63 -6.45
C PHE A 6 -18.58 2.52 -7.69
N SER A 7 -18.18 3.78 -7.52
CA SER A 7 -17.97 4.75 -8.60
C SER A 7 -16.48 4.94 -8.90
N PRO A 8 -16.10 5.52 -10.07
CA PRO A 8 -14.72 5.91 -10.31
C PRO A 8 -14.15 6.81 -9.19
N SER A 9 -14.95 7.75 -8.70
CA SER A 9 -14.56 8.65 -7.61
C SER A 9 -14.37 7.94 -6.27
N SER A 10 -15.18 6.93 -5.94
CA SER A 10 -14.97 6.16 -4.72
C SER A 10 -13.70 5.32 -4.78
N TRP A 11 -13.41 4.70 -5.93
CA TRP A 11 -12.16 3.94 -6.13
C TRP A 11 -10.93 4.84 -6.04
N MET A 12 -10.98 6.03 -6.62
CA MET A 12 -9.88 6.99 -6.55
C MET A 12 -9.67 7.50 -5.11
N LYS A 13 -10.75 7.80 -4.38
CA LYS A 13 -10.68 8.20 -2.97
C LYS A 13 -10.07 7.10 -2.09
N CYS A 14 -10.51 5.85 -2.26
CA CYS A 14 -9.94 4.72 -1.53
C CYS A 14 -8.46 4.49 -1.86
N SER A 15 -8.04 4.67 -3.12
CA SER A 15 -6.63 4.61 -3.49
C SER A 15 -5.79 5.64 -2.74
N GLN A 16 -6.28 6.87 -2.62
CA GLN A 16 -5.61 7.94 -1.88
C GLN A 16 -5.52 7.61 -0.38
N GLU A 17 -6.62 7.16 0.24
CA GLU A 17 -6.64 6.78 1.65
C GLU A 17 -5.69 5.61 1.95
N VAL A 18 -5.63 4.60 1.07
CA VAL A 18 -4.67 3.48 1.22
C VAL A 18 -3.23 3.95 1.05
N GLU A 19 -2.98 4.91 0.15
CA GLU A 19 -1.65 5.49 -0.04
C GLU A 19 -1.20 6.32 1.18
N GLU A 20 -2.10 7.09 1.81
CA GLU A 20 -1.83 7.79 3.07
C GLU A 20 -1.50 6.81 4.19
N ILE A 21 -2.27 5.73 4.32
CA ILE A 21 -2.01 4.66 5.30
C ILE A 21 -0.64 4.01 5.03
N ARG A 22 -0.31 3.75 3.77
CA ARG A 22 0.98 3.19 3.36
C ARG A 22 2.13 4.09 3.80
N GLN A 23 2.02 5.40 3.54
CA GLN A 23 3.04 6.38 3.92
C GLN A 23 3.23 6.43 5.44
N GLY A 24 2.14 6.55 6.21
CA GLY A 24 2.22 6.54 7.67
C GLY A 24 2.78 5.23 8.23
N PHE A 25 2.42 4.09 7.65
CA PHE A 25 2.99 2.80 8.03
C PHE A 25 4.49 2.71 7.71
N GLN A 26 4.90 3.21 6.53
CA GLN A 26 6.31 3.21 6.13
C GLN A 26 7.15 4.09 7.05
N GLU A 27 6.68 5.30 7.40
CA GLU A 27 7.37 6.20 8.33
C GLU A 27 7.62 5.56 9.69
N VAL A 28 6.60 4.92 10.28
CA VAL A 28 6.71 4.25 11.59
C VAL A 28 7.62 3.02 11.55
N THR A 29 7.68 2.34 10.40
CA THR A 29 8.37 1.05 10.30
C THR A 29 9.77 1.12 9.72
N GLN A 30 10.15 2.25 9.13
CA GLN A 30 11.46 2.44 8.51
C GLN A 30 12.60 2.19 9.50
N ASP A 31 12.50 2.70 10.72
CA ASP A 31 13.52 2.54 11.77
C ASP A 31 13.65 1.08 12.25
N ILE A 32 12.57 0.31 12.16
CA ILE A 32 12.54 -1.12 12.53
C ILE A 32 13.15 -1.96 11.40
N LEU A 33 12.91 -1.58 10.14
CA LEU A 33 13.39 -2.28 8.95
C LEU A 33 14.87 -2.02 8.69
N PHE A 34 15.36 -0.83 9.03
CA PHE A 34 16.73 -0.40 8.81
C PHE A 34 17.31 0.18 10.11
N PRO A 35 17.50 -0.66 11.14
CA PRO A 35 18.08 -0.21 12.39
C PRO A 35 19.47 0.35 12.12
N THR A 36 19.71 1.56 12.57
CA THR A 36 21.04 2.18 12.54
C THR A 36 21.98 1.27 13.32
N PRO A 37 23.09 0.79 12.73
CA PRO A 37 24.03 -0.05 13.44
C PRO A 37 24.82 0.82 14.44
N GLU A 38 24.24 1.08 15.61
CA GLU A 38 25.04 1.48 16.75
C GLU A 38 25.94 0.30 17.11
N ARG A 39 27.26 0.54 17.16
CA ARG A 39 28.21 -0.42 17.73
C ARG A 39 27.86 -0.58 19.20
N THR A 40 27.02 -1.55 19.52
CA THR A 40 26.77 -1.94 20.91
C THR A 40 28.01 -2.68 21.38
N GLU A 41 28.82 -2.04 22.22
CA GLU A 41 29.79 -2.76 23.05
C GLU A 41 28.96 -3.64 24.01
N TYR A 42 28.96 -4.95 23.77
CA TYR A 42 28.20 -5.88 24.61
C TYR A 42 28.70 -5.79 26.04
N GLN A 43 27.81 -5.45 26.97
CA GLN A 43 28.18 -5.26 28.38
C GLN A 43 28.35 -6.60 29.12
N SER A 44 27.81 -7.70 28.58
CA SER A 44 27.94 -9.05 29.12
C SER A 44 27.68 -10.15 28.07
N ALA A 45 27.99 -11.40 28.40
CA ALA A 45 27.67 -12.55 27.54
C ALA A 45 26.15 -12.78 27.38
N VAL A 46 25.36 -12.43 28.40
CA VAL A 46 23.89 -12.48 28.36
C VAL A 46 23.36 -11.44 27.38
N ASP A 47 23.87 -10.22 27.49
CA ASP A 47 23.54 -9.09 26.61
C ASP A 47 23.83 -9.43 25.15
N ARG A 48 25.01 -9.99 24.87
CA ARG A 48 25.38 -10.49 23.54
C ARG A 48 24.38 -11.52 23.00
N THR A 49 23.99 -12.50 23.81
CA THR A 49 23.06 -13.56 23.39
C THR A 49 21.66 -12.99 23.08
N LEU A 50 21.21 -12.01 23.87
CA LEU A 50 19.93 -11.32 23.63
C LEU A 50 19.98 -10.51 22.33
N CYS A 51 21.05 -9.76 22.09
CA CYS A 51 21.24 -9.01 20.86
C CYS A 51 21.31 -9.92 19.63
N GLU A 52 22.08 -11.01 19.67
CA GLU A 52 22.16 -12.00 18.59
C GLU A 52 20.78 -12.65 18.33
N GLY A 53 20.03 -12.96 19.38
CA GLY A 53 18.66 -13.48 19.27
C GLY A 53 17.69 -12.49 18.60
N MET A 54 17.75 -11.21 19.00
CA MET A 54 16.94 -10.15 18.38
C MET A 54 17.31 -9.91 16.91
N LEU A 55 18.62 -9.90 16.60
CA LEU A 55 19.10 -9.82 15.21
C LEU A 55 18.63 -11.02 14.38
N GLY A 56 18.56 -12.22 14.97
CA GLY A 56 18.01 -13.41 14.31
C GLY A 56 16.50 -13.32 14.00
N LEU A 57 15.75 -12.51 14.75
CA LEU A 57 14.33 -12.24 14.48
C LEU A 57 14.12 -11.13 13.45
N HIS A 58 15.11 -10.26 13.25
CA HIS A 58 15.00 -9.11 12.36
C HIS A 58 14.59 -9.49 10.92
N PRO A 59 15.13 -10.54 10.25
CA PRO A 59 14.67 -10.93 8.91
C PRO A 59 13.18 -11.27 8.85
N LYS A 60 12.62 -11.84 9.93
CA LYS A 60 11.19 -12.17 10.00
C LYS A 60 10.33 -10.92 10.12
N TRP A 61 10.77 -9.94 10.91
CA TRP A 61 10.15 -8.62 10.98
C TRP A 61 10.25 -7.90 9.64
N PHE A 62 11.42 -7.92 9.00
CA PHE A 62 11.64 -7.33 7.69
C PHE A 62 10.69 -7.90 6.65
N ASN A 63 10.59 -9.23 6.55
CA ASN A 63 9.66 -9.87 5.62
C ASN A 63 8.20 -9.55 5.95
N SER A 64 7.80 -9.53 7.22
CA SER A 64 6.39 -9.32 7.58
C SER A 64 5.94 -7.88 7.34
N ILE A 65 6.76 -6.92 7.78
CA ILE A 65 6.49 -5.48 7.73
C ILE A 65 6.74 -4.93 6.33
N GLY A 66 7.87 -5.30 5.70
CA GLY A 66 8.21 -4.87 4.34
C GLY A 66 7.16 -5.31 3.32
N ASN A 67 6.68 -6.56 3.41
CA ASN A 67 5.62 -7.07 2.54
C ASN A 67 4.29 -6.30 2.71
N MET A 68 4.03 -5.71 3.87
CA MET A 68 2.82 -4.91 4.08
C MET A 68 2.85 -3.63 3.26
N VAL A 69 3.99 -2.93 3.24
CA VAL A 69 4.18 -1.72 2.42
C VAL A 69 3.97 -2.03 0.93
N GLU A 70 4.53 -3.15 0.45
CA GLU A 70 4.35 -3.59 -0.94
C GLU A 70 2.90 -3.93 -1.27
N LYS A 71 2.19 -4.61 -0.35
CA LYS A 71 0.77 -4.95 -0.53
C LYS A 71 -0.11 -3.71 -0.59
N LEU A 72 0.07 -2.76 0.34
CA LEU A 72 -0.68 -1.50 0.34
C LEU A 72 -0.43 -0.69 -0.94
N ASN A 73 0.81 -0.65 -1.42
CA ASN A 73 1.14 -0.01 -2.70
C ASN A 73 0.43 -0.69 -3.88
N SER A 74 0.46 -2.02 -3.92
CA SER A 74 -0.25 -2.82 -4.93
C SER A 74 -1.74 -2.52 -4.92
N ASP A 75 -2.35 -2.48 -3.74
CA ASP A 75 -3.78 -2.31 -3.60
C ASP A 75 -4.22 -0.89 -3.98
N SER A 76 -3.49 0.15 -3.54
CA SER A 76 -3.72 1.52 -3.99
C SER A 76 -3.62 1.64 -5.51
N SER A 77 -2.57 1.07 -6.12
CA SER A 77 -2.38 1.10 -7.57
C SER A 77 -3.52 0.41 -8.33
N LYS A 78 -4.01 -0.73 -7.82
CA LYS A 78 -5.15 -1.45 -8.42
C LYS A 78 -6.45 -0.65 -8.31
N MET A 79 -6.67 0.03 -7.19
CA MET A 79 -7.84 0.89 -7.00
C MET A 79 -7.81 2.09 -7.97
N ALA A 80 -6.67 2.76 -8.11
CA ALA A 80 -6.50 3.84 -9.08
C ALA A 80 -6.71 3.36 -10.52
N ALA A 81 -6.13 2.21 -10.88
CA ALA A 81 -6.33 1.61 -12.20
C ALA A 81 -7.80 1.26 -12.45
N THR A 82 -8.49 0.74 -11.44
CA THR A 82 -9.92 0.43 -11.52
C THR A 82 -10.76 1.68 -11.76
N ALA A 83 -10.48 2.78 -11.04
CA ALA A 83 -11.13 4.06 -11.27
C ALA A 83 -10.97 4.55 -12.72
N ASN A 84 -9.73 4.53 -13.23
CA ASN A 84 -9.42 4.96 -14.59
C ASN A 84 -10.12 4.08 -15.65
N ASN A 85 -10.16 2.76 -15.42
CA ASN A 85 -10.83 1.82 -16.33
C ASN A 85 -12.35 2.07 -16.39
N TYR A 86 -13.00 2.33 -15.25
CA TYR A 86 -14.42 2.68 -15.25
C TYR A 86 -14.66 3.99 -16.00
N GLN A 87 -13.86 5.03 -15.73
CA GLN A 87 -14.02 6.32 -16.40
C GLN A 87 -13.81 6.23 -17.92
N ALA A 88 -12.83 5.44 -18.37
CA ALA A 88 -12.59 5.19 -19.78
C ALA A 88 -13.75 4.42 -20.44
N ALA A 89 -14.31 3.42 -19.75
CA ALA A 89 -15.43 2.63 -20.24
C ALA A 89 -16.72 3.47 -20.37
N GLU A 90 -17.00 4.33 -19.39
CA GLU A 90 -18.12 5.28 -19.43
C GLU A 90 -17.97 6.26 -20.60
N THR A 91 -16.80 6.89 -20.73
CA THR A 91 -16.51 7.85 -21.81
C THR A 91 -16.65 7.20 -23.19
N SER A 92 -16.13 5.99 -23.36
CA SER A 92 -16.26 5.23 -24.61
C SER A 92 -17.72 4.90 -24.91
N SER A 93 -18.49 4.49 -23.90
CA SER A 93 -19.90 4.16 -24.05
C SER A 93 -20.73 5.39 -24.44
N GLU A 94 -20.50 6.53 -23.78
CA GLU A 94 -21.14 7.80 -24.13
C GLU A 94 -20.82 8.23 -25.57
N TYR A 95 -19.56 8.09 -26.00
CA TYR A 95 -19.15 8.42 -27.36
C TYR A 95 -19.89 7.57 -28.40
N VAL A 96 -19.96 6.25 -28.19
CA VAL A 96 -20.67 5.32 -29.08
C VAL A 96 -22.17 5.65 -29.13
N VAL A 97 -22.79 5.89 -27.98
CA VAL A 97 -24.22 6.25 -27.89
C VAL A 97 -24.51 7.56 -28.62
N ARG A 98 -23.69 8.61 -28.38
CA ARG A 98 -23.83 9.90 -29.09
C ARG A 98 -23.73 9.71 -30.59
N ARG A 99 -22.75 8.94 -31.07
CA ARG A 99 -22.57 8.64 -32.50
C ARG A 99 -23.77 7.94 -33.11
N TYR A 100 -24.33 6.94 -32.42
CA TYR A 100 -25.49 6.19 -32.90
C TYR A 100 -26.73 7.08 -33.07
N TRP A 101 -27.03 7.91 -32.07
CA TRP A 101 -28.21 8.78 -32.10
C TRP A 101 -28.04 10.01 -32.98
N SER A 102 -26.82 10.51 -33.18
CA SER A 102 -26.54 11.60 -34.12
C SER A 102 -26.64 11.22 -35.60
N TYR A 103 -26.71 9.92 -35.90
CA TYR A 103 -26.82 9.40 -37.26
C TYR A 103 -28.27 9.18 -37.71
N LYS A 104 -29.25 9.37 -36.80
CA LYS A 104 -30.67 9.40 -37.11
C LYS A 104 -31.15 10.83 -37.30
#